data_AF-A0A973SLI5-F1
#
_entry.id   AF-A0A973SLI5-F1
#
_cell.length_a   1.000
_cell.length_b   1.000
_cell.length_c   1.000
_cell.angle_alpha   90.00
_cell.angle_beta   90.00
_cell.angle_gamma   90.00
#
_symmetry.space_group_name_H-M   'P 1'
#
loop_
_entity.id
_entity.type
_entity.pdbx_description
1 polymer ?
#
loop_
_entity_poly.entity_id
_entity_poly.type
_entity_poly.pdbx_seq_one_letter_code
_entity_poly.pdbx_strand_id
1 'polypeptide(L)'
;AVTADHPGHAWAWARYRRLRGAIAAALRRGVESGELRADLDAEAHADRLIALMDGLQTQWLIDPESVDMARIFRGYVDELIAAMERPG
;
A
#
# COMPACT_ATOMS: atom_id res chain seq x y z
N ALA A 1 13.84 16.73 0.07
CA ALA A 1 14.65 15.52 0.24
C ALA A 1 15.24 15.53 1.64
N VAL A 2 14.95 14.52 2.46
CA VAL A 2 15.56 14.34 3.78
C VAL A 2 16.85 13.54 3.55
N THR A 3 18.01 14.18 3.68
CA THR A 3 19.31 13.52 3.52
C THR A 3 19.59 12.55 4.66
N ALA A 4 20.49 11.59 4.42
CA ALA A 4 20.73 10.40 5.25
C ALA A 4 21.04 10.68 6.75
N ASP A 5 21.56 11.86 7.08
CA ASP A 5 21.94 12.26 8.45
C ASP A 5 20.86 13.05 9.22
N HIS A 6 19.67 13.25 8.65
CA HIS A 6 18.59 13.92 9.37
C HIS A 6 17.86 12.92 10.28
N PRO A 7 17.57 13.22 11.56
CA PRO A 7 16.80 12.34 12.46
C PRO A 7 15.44 11.91 11.87
N GLY A 8 14.87 12.75 11.02
CA GLY A 8 13.66 12.45 10.25
C GLY A 8 13.82 11.32 9.22
N HIS A 9 15.03 11.06 8.70
CA HIS A 9 15.29 9.97 7.75
C HIS A 9 15.12 8.60 8.42
N ALA A 10 15.75 8.40 9.59
CA ALA A 10 15.62 7.17 10.37
C ALA A 10 14.16 6.93 10.81
N TRP A 11 13.47 7.99 11.23
CA TRP A 11 12.04 7.91 11.57
C TRP A 11 11.16 7.55 10.36
N ALA A 12 11.37 8.21 9.22
CA ALA A 12 10.61 7.97 7.99
C ALA A 12 10.84 6.54 7.49
N TRP A 13 12.08 6.06 7.54
CA TRP A 13 12.44 4.70 7.14
C TRP A 13 11.81 3.65 8.07
N ALA A 14 11.86 3.85 9.38
CA ALA A 14 11.21 2.97 10.34
C ALA A 14 9.68 2.96 10.18
N ARG A 15 9.07 4.11 9.90
CA ARG A 15 7.64 4.22 9.60
C ARG A 15 7.28 3.48 8.31
N TYR A 16 8.05 3.65 7.25
CA TYR A 16 7.85 2.96 5.97
C TYR A 16 7.92 1.44 6.14
N ARG A 17 8.97 0.93 6.80
CA ARG A 17 9.12 -0.52 7.08
C ARG A 17 7.97 -1.08 7.91
N ARG A 18 7.51 -0.33 8.93
CA ARG A 18 6.35 -0.75 9.74
C ARG A 18 5.07 -0.81 8.91
N LEU A 19 4.82 0.19 8.06
CA LEU A 19 3.63 0.22 7.19
C LEU A 19 3.64 -0.95 6.21
N ARG A 20 4.76 -1.15 5.49
CA ARG A 20 4.94 -2.28 4.57
C ARG A 20 4.69 -3.61 5.28
N GLY A 21 5.33 -3.81 6.43
CA GLY A 21 5.17 -5.04 7.21
C GLY A 21 3.75 -5.28 7.69
N ALA A 22 3.02 -4.21 8.08
CA ALA A 22 1.63 -4.32 8.51
C ALA A 22 0.70 -4.73 7.36
N ILE A 23 0.87 -4.14 6.17
CA ILE A 23 0.08 -4.48 4.98
C ILE A 23 0.37 -5.92 4.56
N ALA A 24 1.64 -6.29 4.43
CA ALA A 24 2.02 -7.65 4.04
C ALA A 24 1.53 -8.69 5.06
N ALA A 25 1.54 -8.39 6.35
CA ALA A 25 0.99 -9.26 7.38
C ALA A 25 -0.52 -9.43 7.27
N ALA A 26 -1.27 -8.40 6.87
CA ALA A 26 -2.70 -8.49 6.64
C ALA A 26 -3.01 -9.41 5.45
N LEU A 27 -2.27 -9.26 4.35
CA LEU A 27 -2.41 -10.12 3.18
C LEU A 27 -2.06 -11.59 3.49
N ARG A 28 -0.98 -11.83 4.23
CA ARG A 28 -0.63 -13.20 4.68
C ARG A 28 -1.73 -13.84 5.52
N ARG A 29 -2.36 -13.10 6.43
CA ARG A 29 -3.50 -13.63 7.21
C ARG A 29 -4.67 -14.02 6.32
N GLY A 30 -4.97 -13.24 5.28
CA GLY A 30 -6.01 -13.59 4.30
C GLY A 30 -5.67 -14.85 3.49
N VAL A 31 -4.38 -15.08 3.20
CA VAL A 31 -3.92 -16.34 2.60
C VAL A 31 -4.07 -17.51 3.57
N GLU A 32 -3.66 -17.33 4.83
CA GLU A 32 -3.75 -18.35 5.90
C GLU A 32 -5.20 -18.74 6.22
N SER A 33 -6.14 -17.78 6.17
CA SER A 33 -7.58 -18.04 6.36
C SER A 33 -8.27 -18.64 5.13
N GLY A 34 -7.60 -18.64 3.97
CA GLY A 34 -8.14 -19.13 2.71
C GLY A 34 -9.04 -18.13 1.97
N GLU A 35 -9.15 -16.89 2.46
CA GLU A 35 -9.86 -15.79 1.79
C GLU A 35 -9.15 -15.36 0.50
N LEU A 36 -7.81 -15.36 0.51
CA LEU A 36 -6.97 -14.98 -0.62
C LEU A 36 -6.28 -16.20 -1.25
N ARG A 37 -5.93 -16.08 -2.53
CA ARG A 37 -5.15 -17.08 -3.28
C ARG A 37 -3.81 -17.42 -2.59
N ALA A 38 -3.45 -18.71 -2.59
CA ALA A 38 -2.28 -19.21 -1.88
C ALA A 38 -0.92 -18.77 -2.45
N ASP A 39 -0.91 -18.40 -3.73
CA ASP A 39 0.26 -17.95 -4.49
C ASP A 39 0.41 -16.42 -4.51
N LEU A 40 -0.28 -15.72 -3.59
CA LEU A 40 -0.18 -14.28 -3.45
C LEU A 40 1.19 -13.82 -2.94
N ASP A 41 1.85 -12.92 -3.68
CA ASP A 41 3.04 -12.22 -3.19
C ASP A 41 2.64 -11.02 -2.30
N ALA A 42 2.43 -11.29 -1.02
CA ALA A 42 2.01 -10.29 -0.04
C ALA A 42 2.97 -9.08 0.06
N GLU A 43 4.27 -9.29 -0.12
CA GLU A 43 5.26 -8.21 -0.01
C GLU A 43 5.22 -7.30 -1.24
N ALA A 44 5.11 -7.87 -2.43
CA ALA A 44 4.97 -7.09 -3.66
C ALA A 44 3.67 -6.27 -3.67
N HIS A 45 2.56 -6.84 -3.17
CA HIS A 45 1.29 -6.11 -3.06
C HIS A 45 1.34 -4.99 -2.02
N ALA A 46 2.05 -5.19 -0.91
CA ALA A 46 2.29 -4.13 0.07
C ALA A 46 3.08 -2.96 -0.54
N ASP A 47 4.16 -3.26 -1.27
CA ASP A 47 4.96 -2.23 -1.96
C ASP A 47 4.12 -1.46 -3.00
N ARG A 48 3.27 -2.17 -3.76
CA ARG A 48 2.41 -1.55 -4.77
C ARG A 48 1.37 -0.60 -4.15
N LEU A 49 0.74 -0.98 -3.05
CA LEU A 49 -0.21 -0.12 -2.33
C LEU A 49 0.46 1.15 -1.81
N ILE A 50 1.66 1.04 -1.25
CA ILE A 50 2.40 2.20 -0.76
C ILE A 50 2.79 3.13 -1.93
N ALA A 51 3.32 2.57 -3.03
CA ALA A 51 3.70 3.35 -4.20
C ALA A 51 2.52 4.12 -4.82
N LEU A 52 1.32 3.51 -4.84
CA LEU A 52 0.12 4.20 -5.29
C LEU A 52 -0.21 5.38 -4.39
N MET A 53 -0.23 5.18 -3.06
CA MET A 53 -0.52 6.26 -2.11
C MET A 53 0.49 7.40 -2.23
N ASP A 54 1.78 7.11 -2.33
CA ASP A 54 2.85 8.12 -2.49
C ASP A 54 2.65 8.93 -3.79
N GLY A 55 2.27 8.26 -4.88
CA GLY A 55 1.94 8.89 -6.15
C GLY A 55 0.70 9.79 -6.06
N LEU A 56 -0.36 9.31 -5.40
CA LEU A 56 -1.59 10.09 -5.22
C LEU A 56 -1.36 11.30 -4.31
N GLN A 57 -0.57 11.16 -3.25
CA GLN A 57 -0.16 12.28 -2.39
C GLN A 57 0.59 13.35 -3.18
N THR A 58 1.49 12.92 -4.07
CA THR A 58 2.22 13.85 -4.93
C THR A 58 1.28 14.58 -5.89
N GLN A 59 0.36 13.86 -6.55
CA GLN A 59 -0.61 14.47 -7.47
C GLN A 59 -1.57 15.42 -6.75
N TRP A 60 -2.07 15.04 -5.57
CA TRP A 60 -2.95 15.88 -4.76
C TRP A 60 -2.27 17.16 -4.27
N LEU A 61 -0.97 17.11 -3.95
CA LEU A 61 -0.22 18.32 -3.61
C LEU A 61 -0.05 19.28 -4.80
N ILE A 62 -0.09 18.77 -6.03
CA ILE A 62 0.01 19.56 -7.26
C ILE A 62 -1.36 20.14 -7.65
N ASP A 63 -2.41 19.33 -7.62
CA ASP A 63 -3.77 19.71 -8.02
C ASP A 63 -4.82 19.03 -7.11
N PRO A 64 -5.08 19.60 -5.91
CA PRO A 64 -5.99 18.99 -4.95
C PRO A 64 -7.47 19.08 -5.37
N GLU A 65 -7.81 19.97 -6.32
CA GLU A 65 -9.18 20.13 -6.81
C GLU A 65 -9.55 19.04 -7.82
N SER A 66 -8.58 18.58 -8.62
CA SER A 66 -8.80 17.51 -9.60
C SER A 66 -8.55 16.09 -9.07
N VAL A 67 -7.75 15.94 -8.01
CA VAL A 67 -7.30 14.62 -7.52
C VAL A 67 -8.06 14.22 -6.26
N ASP A 68 -9.09 13.39 -6.43
CA ASP A 68 -9.72 12.71 -5.29
C ASP A 68 -8.93 11.46 -4.89
N MET A 69 -7.86 11.67 -4.11
CA MET A 69 -6.98 10.60 -3.62
C MET A 69 -7.74 9.50 -2.87
N ALA A 70 -8.73 9.86 -2.05
CA ALA A 70 -9.46 8.89 -1.23
C ALA A 70 -10.31 7.96 -2.09
N ARG A 71 -11.02 8.51 -3.08
CA ARG A 71 -11.81 7.73 -4.04
C ARG A 71 -10.94 6.83 -4.89
N ILE A 72 -9.83 7.35 -5.42
CA ILE A 72 -8.93 6.57 -6.29
C ILE A 72 -8.28 5.43 -5.52
N PHE A 73 -7.76 5.70 -4.32
CA PHE A 73 -7.12 4.68 -3.50
C PHE A 73 -8.10 3.58 -3.07
N ARG A 74 -9.33 3.94 -2.69
CA ARG A 74 -10.38 2.96 -2.35
C ARG A 74 -10.70 2.07 -3.54
N GLY A 75 -10.97 2.65 -4.71
CA GLY A 75 -11.28 1.87 -5.91
C GLY A 75 -10.17 0.90 -6.27
N TYR A 76 -8.91 1.33 -6.16
CA TYR A 76 -7.79 0.44 -6.38
C TYR A 76 -7.69 -0.70 -5.36
N VAL A 77 -7.93 -0.44 -4.07
CA VAL A 77 -7.96 -1.48 -3.05
C VAL A 77 -9.06 -2.50 -3.34
N ASP A 78 -10.25 -2.05 -3.76
CA ASP A 78 -11.37 -2.92 -4.09
C ASP A 78 -11.03 -3.82 -5.31
N GLU A 79 -10.43 -3.25 -6.37
CA GLU A 79 -9.94 -3.99 -7.53
C GLU A 79 -8.87 -5.02 -7.14
N LEU A 80 -7.96 -4.63 -6.25
CA LEU A 80 -6.88 -5.48 -5.77
C LEU A 80 -7.42 -6.65 -4.96
N ILE A 81 -8.40 -6.43 -4.08
CA ILE A 81 -9.06 -7.48 -3.30
C ILE A 81 -9.77 -8.46 -4.25
N ALA A 82 -10.60 -7.95 -5.17
CA ALA A 82 -11.33 -8.78 -6.12
C ALA A 82 -10.38 -9.64 -6.98
N ALA A 83 -9.19 -9.13 -7.32
CA ALA A 83 -8.19 -9.88 -8.08
C ALA A 83 -7.43 -10.95 -7.26
N MET A 84 -7.50 -10.89 -5.92
CA MET A 84 -6.85 -11.85 -5.02
C MET A 84 -7.78 -12.90 -4.43
N GLU A 85 -9.08 -12.62 -4.41
CA GLU A 85 -10.09 -13.57 -3.95
C GLU A 85 -10.00 -14.87 -4.74
N ARG A 86 -10.21 -16.00 -4.05
CA ARG A 86 -10.25 -17.30 -4.73
C ARG A 86 -11.49 -17.37 -5.62
N PRO A 87 -11.37 -17.79 -6.88
CA PRO A 87 -12.55 -18.23 -7.63
C PRO A 87 -13.18 -19.42 -6.90
N GLY A 88 -14.49 -19.34 -6.68
CA GLY A 88 -15.30 -20.38 -6.03
C GLY A 88 -15.30 -21.71 -6.77
#